data_AF-A0A1A3F812-F1
#
_entry.id   AF-A0A1A3F812-F1
#
_cell.length_a   1.000
_cell.length_b   1.000
_cell.length_c   1.000
_cell.angle_alpha   90.00
_cell.angle_beta   90.00
_cell.angle_gamma   90.00
#
_symmetry.space_group_name_H-M   'P 1'
#
loop_
_entity.id
_entity.type
_entity.pdbx_description
1 polymer ?
#
loop_
_entity_poly.entity_id
_entity_poly.type
_entity_poly.pdbx_seq_one_letter_code
_entity_poly.pdbx_strand_id
1 'polypeptide(L)'
;MSDHERRCGAGELCHGHTVVDGKRVPAQLSTATGLCQPCQRWVRSSMRALPSDWCKLKLTIGESRAPVGGGGRRPKPGSRVPINTAADDLMRQIAGACDTAAVLVSDAVHTQWHFFGRPTGRDRDYRMIEKAVRLVAERVDTLVACGAIGIHAALRLAVLHRYATRHLGETRQREKQHLPCPSCGAQALVKEVRDLRGRGSVNGVETPEVIRCLACDGGPNGDGTWTEAEYQWLSKMVLTEREEQDVLKWLLAEAQWERDVAAWLAAEREFALDLVASMLDIDGMADLMARVQGMAA
;
A
#
# COMPACT_ATOMS: atom_id res chain seq x y z
N MET A 1 -37.73 8.75 19.55
CA MET A 1 -36.45 8.19 20.00
C MET A 1 -35.70 7.78 18.76
N SER A 2 -34.74 8.60 18.34
CA SER A 2 -33.91 8.37 17.17
C SER A 2 -33.22 7.01 17.30
N ASP A 3 -33.47 6.13 16.34
CA ASP A 3 -32.79 4.85 16.17
C ASP A 3 -31.32 5.19 15.88
N HIS A 4 -30.53 5.37 16.95
CA HIS A 4 -29.10 5.56 16.83
C HIS A 4 -28.56 4.28 16.22
N GLU A 5 -28.34 4.31 14.90
CA GLU A 5 -27.78 3.22 14.12
C GLU A 5 -26.60 2.62 14.88
N ARG A 6 -26.81 1.42 15.42
CA ARG A 6 -25.80 0.71 16.20
C ARG A 6 -24.73 0.29 15.22
N ARG A 7 -23.52 0.83 15.38
CA ARG A 7 -22.40 0.58 14.46
C ARG A 7 -21.41 -0.39 15.08
N CYS A 8 -20.68 -1.07 14.21
CA CYS A 8 -19.61 -1.97 14.59
C CYS A 8 -18.59 -1.26 15.50
N GLY A 9 -18.30 -1.83 16.68
CA GLY A 9 -17.36 -1.29 17.66
C GLY A 9 -15.90 -1.23 17.19
N ALA A 10 -15.58 -1.79 16.01
CA ALA A 10 -14.28 -1.60 15.36
C ALA A 10 -14.07 -0.18 14.80
N GLY A 11 -15.14 0.60 14.63
CA GLY A 11 -15.08 1.95 14.05
C GLY A 11 -14.42 1.95 12.67
N GLU A 12 -13.39 2.77 12.49
CA GLU A 12 -12.63 2.91 11.23
C GLU A 12 -11.92 1.61 10.80
N LEU A 13 -11.66 0.70 11.74
CA LEU A 13 -11.06 -0.61 11.47
C LEU A 13 -12.11 -1.65 11.05
N CYS A 14 -13.35 -1.26 10.79
CA CYS A 14 -14.41 -2.18 10.41
C CYS A 14 -14.13 -2.84 9.05
N HIS A 15 -14.09 -4.17 9.03
CA HIS A 15 -13.93 -4.98 7.82
C HIS A 15 -15.22 -5.16 7.02
N GLY A 16 -16.39 -4.92 7.63
CA GLY A 16 -17.70 -4.92 6.96
C GLY A 16 -18.20 -3.51 6.61
N HIS A 17 -17.31 -2.53 6.53
CA HIS A 17 -17.69 -1.15 6.24
C HIS A 17 -18.27 -1.02 4.83
N THR A 18 -19.15 -0.04 4.65
CA THR A 18 -19.62 0.43 3.35
C THR A 18 -18.99 1.79 3.06
N VAL A 19 -18.94 2.19 1.78
CA VAL A 19 -18.46 3.52 1.38
C VAL A 19 -19.67 4.32 0.93
N VAL A 20 -20.01 5.38 1.67
CA VAL A 20 -21.11 6.31 1.36
C VAL A 20 -20.49 7.70 1.22
N ASP A 21 -20.70 8.36 0.08
CA ASP A 21 -20.13 9.68 -0.23
C ASP A 21 -18.60 9.74 -0.05
N GLY A 22 -17.89 8.67 -0.46
CA GLY A 22 -16.43 8.57 -0.33
C GLY A 22 -15.91 8.38 1.11
N LYS A 23 -16.80 8.28 2.11
CA LYS A 23 -16.44 8.03 3.50
C LYS A 23 -16.73 6.59 3.90
N ARG A 24 -15.79 5.97 4.61
CA ARG A 24 -15.94 4.61 5.15
C ARG A 24 -16.88 4.65 6.37
N VAL A 25 -18.05 4.04 6.21
CA VAL A 25 -19.07 3.92 7.25
C VAL A 25 -19.01 2.51 7.84
N PRO A 26 -18.83 2.34 9.17
CA PRO A 26 -18.81 1.02 9.79
C PRO A 26 -20.14 0.27 9.58
N ALA A 27 -20.06 -1.07 9.53
CA ALA A 27 -21.24 -1.92 9.41
C ALA A 27 -22.30 -1.62 10.48
N GLN A 28 -23.56 -1.58 10.09
CA GLN A 28 -24.69 -1.54 11.02
C GLN A 28 -24.88 -2.90 11.69
N LEU A 29 -25.26 -2.89 12.97
CA LEU A 29 -25.51 -4.07 13.80
C LEU A 29 -26.95 -4.09 14.27
N SER A 30 -27.52 -5.29 14.37
CA SER A 30 -28.82 -5.51 15.02
C SER A 30 -28.71 -5.43 16.55
N THR A 31 -27.56 -5.84 17.12
CA THR A 31 -27.31 -5.84 18.57
C THR A 31 -26.84 -4.48 19.08
N ALA A 32 -27.16 -4.17 20.35
CA ALA A 32 -26.84 -2.88 20.98
C ALA A 32 -25.34 -2.53 20.95
N THR A 33 -24.48 -3.54 21.10
CA THR A 33 -23.03 -3.43 21.01
C THR A 33 -22.47 -4.66 20.32
N GLY A 34 -21.30 -4.54 19.69
CA GLY A 34 -20.60 -5.70 19.18
C GLY A 34 -19.64 -5.42 18.02
N LEU A 35 -19.16 -6.50 17.42
CA LEU A 35 -18.38 -6.51 16.20
C LEU A 35 -19.20 -7.18 15.10
N CYS A 36 -19.18 -6.62 13.88
CA CYS A 36 -19.78 -7.28 12.72
C CYS A 36 -19.09 -8.62 12.42
N GLN A 37 -19.80 -9.53 11.74
CA GLN A 37 -19.27 -10.87 11.42
C GLN A 37 -17.91 -10.85 10.68
N PRO A 38 -17.65 -9.94 9.71
CA PRO A 38 -16.31 -9.78 9.14
C PRO A 38 -15.22 -9.47 10.15
N CYS A 39 -15.47 -8.54 11.09
CA CYS A 39 -14.53 -8.20 12.15
C CYS A 39 -14.29 -9.38 13.12
N GLN A 40 -15.34 -10.12 13.49
CA GLN A 40 -15.19 -11.30 14.33
C GLN A 40 -14.35 -12.40 13.65
N ARG A 41 -14.56 -12.63 12.35
CA ARG A 41 -13.73 -13.55 11.55
C ARG A 41 -12.28 -13.11 11.52
N TRP A 42 -12.04 -11.80 11.34
CA TRP A 42 -10.70 -11.23 11.37
C TRP A 42 -10.01 -11.45 12.72
N VAL A 43 -10.66 -11.10 13.83
CA VAL A 43 -10.13 -11.35 15.20
C VAL A 43 -9.83 -12.84 15.40
N ARG A 44 -10.76 -13.74 15.04
CA ARG A 44 -10.56 -15.19 15.15
C ARG A 44 -9.33 -15.66 14.38
N SER A 45 -9.16 -15.19 13.14
CA SER A 45 -8.00 -15.53 12.32
C SER A 45 -6.69 -15.01 12.91
N SER A 46 -6.69 -13.76 13.39
CA SER A 46 -5.51 -13.15 14.03
C SER A 46 -5.12 -13.88 15.31
N MET A 47 -6.10 -14.23 16.16
CA MET A 47 -5.84 -15.00 17.38
C MET A 47 -5.20 -16.36 17.08
N ARG A 48 -5.68 -17.07 16.06
CA ARG A 48 -5.10 -18.37 15.66
C ARG A 48 -3.66 -18.24 15.16
N ALA A 49 -3.27 -17.08 14.64
CA ALA A 49 -1.90 -16.82 14.17
C ALA A 49 -0.93 -16.45 15.30
N LEU A 50 -1.41 -15.85 16.41
CA LEU A 50 -0.57 -15.35 17.50
C LEU A 50 0.45 -16.34 18.08
N PRO A 51 0.16 -17.65 18.27
CA PRO A 51 1.18 -18.60 18.74
C PRO A 51 2.37 -18.70 17.77
N SER A 52 2.08 -18.72 16.46
CA SER A 52 3.13 -18.74 15.42
C SER A 52 3.91 -17.45 15.41
N ASP A 53 3.24 -16.30 15.46
CA ASP A 53 3.86 -14.98 15.52
C ASP A 53 4.80 -14.86 16.73
N TRP A 54 4.35 -15.32 17.89
CA TRP A 54 5.15 -15.32 19.12
C TRP A 54 6.41 -16.17 18.98
N CYS A 55 6.31 -17.37 18.42
CA CYS A 55 7.48 -18.23 18.14
C CYS A 55 8.46 -17.57 17.19
N LYS A 56 7.97 -16.95 16.11
CA LYS A 56 8.82 -16.23 15.16
C LYS A 56 9.51 -15.03 15.83
N LEU A 57 8.79 -14.26 16.64
CA LEU A 57 9.36 -13.15 17.40
C LEU A 57 10.46 -13.64 18.33
N LYS A 58 10.27 -14.78 19.00
CA LYS A 58 11.28 -15.40 19.85
C LYS A 58 12.55 -15.75 19.09
N LEU A 59 12.43 -16.26 17.85
CA LEU A 59 13.59 -16.57 17.01
C LEU A 59 14.39 -15.31 16.62
N THR A 60 13.72 -14.16 16.50
CA THR A 60 14.42 -12.88 16.25
C THR A 60 15.16 -12.33 17.48
N ILE A 61 14.91 -12.87 18.67
CA ILE A 61 15.64 -12.49 19.89
C ILE A 61 17.04 -13.11 19.85
N GLY A 62 18.04 -12.28 19.56
CA GLY A 62 19.45 -12.70 19.45
C GLY A 62 20.04 -12.45 18.06
N GLU A 63 19.19 -12.26 17.06
CA GLU A 63 19.61 -11.78 15.73
C GLU A 63 19.94 -10.30 15.81
N SER A 64 21.23 -9.96 15.69
CA SER A 64 21.66 -8.57 15.52
C SER A 64 21.33 -8.13 14.09
N ARG A 65 20.21 -7.43 13.90
CA ARG A 65 19.92 -6.78 12.60
C ARG A 65 20.95 -5.68 12.36
N ALA A 66 21.65 -5.75 11.23
CA ALA A 66 22.44 -4.60 10.76
C ALA A 66 21.45 -3.46 10.44
N PRO A 67 21.70 -2.22 10.92
CA PRO A 67 20.84 -1.10 10.59
C PRO A 67 20.85 -0.87 9.07
N VAL A 68 19.66 -0.91 8.47
CA VAL A 68 19.48 -0.60 7.04
C VAL A 68 19.50 0.92 6.90
N GLY A 69 20.61 1.45 6.42
CA GLY A 69 20.80 2.87 6.12
C GLY A 69 21.37 3.69 7.27
N GLY A 70 22.63 4.12 7.11
CA GLY A 70 23.20 5.26 7.84
C GLY A 70 24.01 4.92 9.08
N GLY A 71 25.34 4.85 8.91
CA GLY A 71 26.37 5.40 9.83
C GLY A 71 26.32 5.13 11.34
N GLY A 72 25.46 4.22 11.81
CA GLY A 72 25.29 3.94 13.23
C GLY A 72 26.57 3.34 13.80
N ARG A 73 27.21 4.08 14.72
CA ARG A 73 28.38 3.61 15.47
C ARG A 73 28.10 2.20 15.98
N ARG A 74 28.94 1.23 15.62
CA ARG A 74 28.92 -0.12 16.22
C ARG A 74 28.85 0.05 17.75
N PRO A 75 27.96 -0.66 18.44
CA PRO A 75 27.99 -0.71 19.90
C PRO A 75 29.42 -1.07 20.33
N LYS A 76 29.98 -0.33 21.30
CA LYS A 76 31.34 -0.60 21.81
C LYS A 76 31.47 -2.09 22.17
N PRO A 77 32.59 -2.76 21.83
CA PRO A 77 32.87 -4.10 22.34
C PRO A 77 32.74 -4.08 23.87
N GLY A 78 31.77 -4.82 24.43
CA GLY A 78 31.44 -4.80 25.85
C GLY A 78 30.08 -4.17 26.21
N SER A 79 29.40 -3.49 25.29
CA SER A 79 28.00 -3.11 25.48
C SER A 79 27.14 -4.38 25.43
N ARG A 80 26.63 -4.81 26.59
CA ARG A 80 25.80 -6.02 26.78
C ARG A 80 24.40 -5.95 26.15
N VAL A 81 24.10 -4.94 25.35
CA VAL A 81 22.79 -4.80 24.71
C VAL A 81 22.98 -4.75 23.21
N PRO A 82 22.68 -5.87 22.53
CA PRO A 82 21.59 -5.81 21.57
C PRO A 82 20.74 -7.08 21.66
N ILE A 83 19.82 -7.09 22.62
CA ILE A 83 18.64 -7.95 22.59
C ILE A 83 17.57 -7.10 21.90
N ASN A 84 16.87 -7.63 20.90
CA ASN A 84 15.75 -6.96 20.23
C ASN A 84 14.62 -6.71 21.24
N THR A 85 14.73 -5.64 22.03
CA THR A 85 13.82 -5.31 23.14
C THR A 85 12.40 -5.06 22.64
N ALA A 86 12.25 -4.61 21.39
CA ALA A 86 10.96 -4.46 20.74
C ALA A 86 10.27 -5.81 20.48
N ALA A 87 11.01 -6.85 20.04
CA ALA A 87 10.45 -8.19 19.88
C ALA A 87 10.02 -8.80 21.23
N ASP A 88 10.87 -8.66 22.24
CA ASP A 88 10.61 -9.12 23.61
C ASP A 88 9.40 -8.41 24.25
N ASP A 89 9.29 -7.09 24.09
CA ASP A 89 8.12 -6.33 24.55
C ASP A 89 6.84 -6.75 23.82
N LEU A 90 6.89 -6.93 22.50
CA LEU A 90 5.75 -7.39 21.71
C LEU A 90 5.29 -8.80 22.12
N MET A 91 6.24 -9.70 22.41
CA MET A 91 5.94 -11.03 22.95
C MET A 91 5.21 -10.95 24.30
N ARG A 92 5.63 -10.06 25.22
CA ARG A 92 4.93 -9.85 26.51
C ARG A 92 3.55 -9.26 26.30
N GLN A 93 3.38 -8.31 25.38
CA GLN A 93 2.08 -7.72 25.06
C GLN A 93 1.11 -8.76 24.50
N ILE A 94 1.56 -9.64 23.59
CA ILE A 94 0.76 -10.76 23.07
C ILE A 94 0.31 -11.67 24.21
N ALA A 95 1.25 -12.08 25.07
CA ALA A 95 0.95 -12.95 26.20
C ALA A 95 -0.09 -12.32 27.16
N GLY A 96 0.12 -11.06 27.56
CA GLY A 96 -0.80 -10.36 28.46
C GLY A 96 -2.19 -10.15 27.86
N ALA A 97 -2.27 -9.84 26.57
CA ALA A 97 -3.56 -9.68 25.88
C ALA A 97 -4.32 -11.01 25.77
N CYS A 98 -3.62 -12.12 25.48
CA CYS A 98 -4.21 -13.46 25.44
C CYS A 98 -4.74 -13.88 26.82
N ASP A 99 -3.99 -13.66 27.89
CA ASP A 99 -4.41 -13.97 29.26
C ASP A 99 -5.65 -13.15 29.66
N THR A 100 -5.65 -11.85 29.39
CA THR A 100 -6.80 -10.97 29.66
C THR A 100 -8.05 -11.44 28.93
N ALA A 101 -7.93 -11.78 27.63
CA ALA A 101 -9.07 -12.27 26.86
C ALA A 101 -9.56 -13.64 27.35
N ALA A 102 -8.65 -14.52 27.78
CA ALA A 102 -9.00 -15.83 28.32
C ALA A 102 -9.76 -15.71 29.65
N VAL A 103 -9.37 -14.80 30.55
CA VAL A 103 -10.10 -14.49 31.79
C VAL A 103 -11.52 -14.03 31.48
N LEU A 104 -11.68 -13.07 30.56
CA LEU A 104 -13.00 -12.54 30.20
C LEU A 104 -13.94 -13.63 29.65
N VAL A 105 -13.41 -14.51 28.79
CA VAL A 105 -14.20 -15.63 28.25
C VAL A 105 -14.48 -16.68 29.32
N SER A 106 -13.49 -17.03 30.15
CA SER A 106 -13.65 -18.07 31.17
C SER A 106 -14.69 -17.69 32.21
N ASP A 107 -14.70 -16.42 32.61
CA ASP A 107 -15.69 -15.87 33.55
C ASP A 107 -17.10 -15.92 32.94
N ALA A 108 -17.23 -15.54 31.66
CA ALA A 108 -18.49 -15.55 30.93
C ALA A 108 -19.05 -16.96 30.70
N VAL A 109 -18.20 -17.98 30.55
CA VAL A 109 -18.63 -19.38 30.37
C VAL A 109 -18.54 -20.25 31.63
N HIS A 110 -18.24 -19.64 32.79
CA HIS A 110 -18.06 -20.33 34.07
C HIS A 110 -17.05 -21.50 34.01
N THR A 111 -15.95 -21.31 33.29
CA THR A 111 -14.84 -22.27 33.26
C THR A 111 -13.65 -21.76 34.06
N GLN A 112 -12.82 -22.67 34.57
CA GLN A 112 -11.62 -22.27 35.31
C GLN A 112 -10.50 -21.90 34.35
N TRP A 113 -10.07 -20.64 34.37
CA TRP A 113 -8.80 -20.21 33.78
C TRP A 113 -7.75 -20.05 34.87
N HIS A 114 -6.65 -20.78 34.76
CA HIS A 114 -5.54 -20.63 35.70
C HIS A 114 -4.71 -19.41 35.31
N PHE A 115 -4.73 -18.37 36.14
CA PHE A 115 -3.87 -17.21 35.95
C PHE A 115 -2.39 -17.62 35.94
N PHE A 116 -1.68 -17.29 34.86
CA PHE A 116 -0.28 -17.70 34.68
C PHE A 116 0.74 -16.73 35.29
N GLY A 117 0.29 -15.63 35.92
CA GLY A 117 1.19 -14.60 36.44
C GLY A 117 1.62 -13.61 35.36
N ARG A 118 2.62 -12.78 35.68
CA ARG A 118 3.19 -11.82 34.73
C ARG A 118 3.94 -12.57 33.61
N PRO A 119 3.69 -12.25 32.32
CA PRO A 119 4.45 -12.83 31.20
C PRO A 119 5.95 -12.60 31.37
N THR A 120 6.74 -13.65 31.13
CA THR A 120 8.19 -13.65 31.38
C THR A 120 9.04 -13.64 30.10
N GLY A 121 8.43 -13.79 28.93
CA GLY A 121 9.10 -13.98 27.64
C GLY A 121 9.65 -15.41 27.45
N ARG A 122 9.20 -16.38 28.25
CA ARG A 122 9.71 -17.76 28.27
C ARG A 122 8.72 -18.76 27.68
N ASP A 123 9.12 -20.03 27.56
CA ASP A 123 8.29 -21.13 27.01
C ASP A 123 6.96 -21.34 27.75
N ARG A 124 6.88 -20.92 29.01
CA ARG A 124 5.63 -20.91 29.77
C ARG A 124 4.57 -20.02 29.11
N ASP A 125 4.98 -18.88 28.56
CA ASP A 125 4.08 -17.91 27.93
C ASP A 125 3.50 -18.49 26.64
N TYR A 126 4.30 -19.24 25.85
CA TYR A 126 3.81 -19.93 24.65
C TYR A 126 2.68 -20.91 24.97
N ARG A 127 2.86 -21.78 25.98
CA ARG A 127 1.83 -22.74 26.39
C ARG A 127 0.55 -22.06 26.88
N MET A 128 0.69 -20.93 27.58
CA MET A 128 -0.44 -20.11 27.99
C MET A 128 -1.15 -19.53 26.77
N ILE A 129 -0.42 -18.92 25.83
CA ILE A 129 -0.98 -18.36 24.58
C ILE A 129 -1.73 -19.43 23.81
N GLU A 130 -1.15 -20.62 23.66
CA GLU A 130 -1.80 -21.74 22.95
C GLU A 130 -3.13 -22.15 23.61
N LYS A 131 -3.16 -22.27 24.94
CA LYS A 131 -4.40 -22.55 25.69
C LYS A 131 -5.42 -21.43 25.56
N ALA A 132 -4.99 -20.18 25.67
CA ALA A 132 -5.85 -19.00 25.55
C ALA A 132 -6.48 -18.93 24.16
N VAL A 133 -5.68 -19.16 23.11
CA VAL A 133 -6.15 -19.16 21.72
C VAL A 133 -7.17 -20.27 21.49
N ARG A 134 -6.95 -21.49 22.01
CA ARG A 134 -7.95 -22.57 21.92
C ARG A 134 -9.28 -22.19 22.61
N LEU A 135 -9.22 -21.59 23.80
CA LEU A 135 -10.41 -21.18 24.54
C LEU A 135 -11.18 -20.05 23.85
N VAL A 136 -10.48 -19.00 23.44
CA VAL A 136 -11.07 -17.72 23.00
C VAL A 136 -11.37 -17.69 21.50
N ALA A 137 -10.55 -18.29 20.63
CA ALA A 137 -10.77 -18.21 19.17
C ALA A 137 -12.08 -18.91 18.74
N GLU A 138 -12.51 -19.92 19.48
CA GLU A 138 -13.80 -20.58 19.27
C GLU A 138 -14.99 -19.76 19.78
N ARG A 139 -14.74 -18.84 20.73
CA ARG A 139 -15.76 -18.08 21.49
C ARG A 139 -15.58 -16.57 21.38
N VAL A 140 -15.16 -16.08 20.21
CA VAL A 140 -14.95 -14.64 19.96
C VAL A 140 -16.25 -13.85 20.14
N ASP A 141 -17.38 -14.46 19.80
CA ASP A 141 -18.73 -13.95 20.06
C ASP A 141 -18.99 -13.75 21.56
N THR A 142 -18.60 -14.71 22.40
CA THR A 142 -18.69 -14.58 23.87
C THR A 142 -17.78 -13.46 24.38
N LEU A 143 -16.55 -13.36 23.87
CA LEU A 143 -15.64 -12.27 24.22
C LEU A 143 -16.27 -10.91 23.87
N VAL A 144 -16.88 -10.78 22.70
CA VAL A 144 -17.56 -9.54 22.27
C VAL A 144 -18.81 -9.26 23.12
N ALA A 145 -19.49 -10.30 23.59
CA ALA A 145 -20.65 -10.17 24.48
C ALA A 145 -20.28 -9.62 25.87
N CYS A 146 -19.01 -9.65 26.28
CA CYS A 146 -18.51 -8.99 27.49
C CYS A 146 -18.49 -7.43 27.40
N GLY A 147 -19.20 -6.84 26.43
CA GLY A 147 -19.36 -5.41 26.28
C GLY A 147 -18.11 -4.69 25.76
N ALA A 148 -17.94 -3.43 26.15
CA ALA A 148 -16.85 -2.58 25.65
C ALA A 148 -15.46 -3.17 25.95
N ILE A 149 -15.26 -3.74 27.14
CA ILE A 149 -13.99 -4.34 27.56
C ILE A 149 -13.63 -5.52 26.65
N GLY A 150 -14.62 -6.39 26.37
CA GLY A 150 -14.49 -7.50 25.45
C GLY A 150 -14.15 -7.09 24.02
N ILE A 151 -14.82 -6.06 23.50
CA ILE A 151 -14.54 -5.48 22.17
C ILE A 151 -13.10 -4.93 22.11
N HIS A 152 -12.66 -4.19 23.13
CA HIS A 152 -11.30 -3.67 23.18
C HIS A 152 -10.24 -4.79 23.24
N ALA A 153 -10.46 -5.82 24.05
CA ALA A 153 -9.58 -6.98 24.13
C ALA A 153 -9.47 -7.71 22.78
N ALA A 154 -10.60 -7.94 22.10
CA ALA A 154 -10.66 -8.55 20.78
C ALA A 154 -9.88 -7.76 19.72
N LEU A 155 -10.11 -6.44 19.63
CA LEU A 155 -9.41 -5.58 18.68
C LEU A 155 -7.92 -5.45 19.01
N ARG A 156 -7.56 -5.44 20.30
CA ARG A 156 -6.16 -5.38 20.74
C ARG A 156 -5.37 -6.59 20.25
N LEU A 157 -5.93 -7.81 20.35
CA LEU A 157 -5.30 -9.03 19.85
C LEU A 157 -5.05 -8.97 18.34
N ALA A 158 -6.03 -8.51 17.58
CA ALA A 158 -5.91 -8.40 16.13
C ALA A 158 -4.90 -7.31 15.70
N VAL A 159 -4.80 -6.22 16.46
CA VAL A 159 -3.76 -5.19 16.29
C VAL A 159 -2.37 -5.74 16.63
N LEU A 160 -2.22 -6.51 17.70
CA LEU A 160 -0.95 -7.13 18.08
C LEU A 160 -0.43 -8.11 17.02
N HIS A 161 -1.32 -8.90 16.41
CA HIS A 161 -0.97 -9.73 15.25
C HIS A 161 -0.43 -8.89 14.08
N ARG A 162 -1.09 -7.76 13.75
CA ARG A 162 -0.60 -6.84 12.71
C ARG A 162 0.76 -6.21 13.05
N TYR A 163 1.00 -5.89 14.31
CA TYR A 163 2.31 -5.41 14.74
C TYR A 163 3.38 -6.49 14.66
N ALA A 164 3.06 -7.73 15.04
CA ALA A 164 3.99 -8.86 14.97
C ALA A 164 4.39 -9.15 13.52
N THR A 165 3.43 -9.29 12.62
CA THR A 165 3.69 -9.50 11.19
C THR A 165 4.53 -8.36 10.58
N ARG A 166 4.27 -7.10 10.94
CA ARG A 166 5.09 -5.95 10.52
C ARG A 166 6.52 -6.01 11.07
N HIS A 167 6.68 -6.38 12.34
CA HIS A 167 8.00 -6.47 12.99
C HIS A 167 8.86 -7.60 12.41
N LEU A 168 8.19 -8.71 12.09
CA LEU A 168 8.78 -9.89 11.44
C LEU A 168 9.11 -9.64 9.96
N GLY A 169 8.59 -8.57 9.36
CA GLY A 169 8.73 -8.29 7.93
C GLY A 169 7.82 -9.15 7.04
N GLU A 170 6.89 -9.90 7.64
CA GLU A 170 5.90 -10.73 6.95
C GLU A 170 4.72 -9.93 6.37
N THR A 171 4.71 -8.61 6.58
CA THR A 171 3.89 -7.73 5.76
C THR A 171 4.35 -7.90 4.32
N ARG A 172 3.55 -8.59 3.49
CA ARG A 172 3.80 -8.92 2.07
C ARG A 172 4.81 -7.96 1.47
N GLN A 173 5.95 -8.47 0.99
CA GLN A 173 6.93 -7.62 0.32
C GLN A 173 6.21 -6.94 -0.85
N ARG A 174 6.14 -5.63 -0.79
CA ARG A 174 5.35 -4.80 -1.69
C ARG A 174 6.31 -4.02 -2.54
N GLU A 175 6.44 -4.43 -3.78
CA GLU A 175 7.23 -3.71 -4.77
C GLU A 175 6.33 -2.69 -5.47
N LYS A 176 6.62 -1.40 -5.27
CA LYS A 176 5.87 -0.32 -5.94
C LYS A 176 6.12 -0.42 -7.44
N GLN A 177 5.04 -0.40 -8.20
CA GLN A 177 5.10 -0.37 -9.65
C GLN A 177 5.26 1.08 -10.12
N HIS A 178 6.01 1.27 -11.19
CA HIS A 178 6.38 2.60 -11.69
C HIS A 178 5.22 3.29 -12.43
N LEU A 179 4.29 2.52 -13.00
CA LEU A 179 3.15 3.05 -13.73
C LEU A 179 1.99 3.42 -12.79
N PRO A 180 1.21 4.46 -13.14
CA PRO A 180 -0.05 4.76 -12.47
C PRO A 180 -1.10 3.66 -12.75
N CYS A 181 -2.09 3.53 -11.87
CA CYS A 181 -3.21 2.63 -12.08
C CYS A 181 -4.02 3.05 -13.32
N PRO A 182 -4.25 2.16 -14.31
CA PRO A 182 -5.00 2.50 -15.52
C PRO A 182 -6.45 2.92 -15.24
N SER A 183 -7.07 2.38 -14.19
CA SER A 183 -8.48 2.67 -13.88
C SER A 183 -8.70 3.95 -13.09
N CYS A 184 -7.75 4.37 -12.23
CA CYS A 184 -7.94 5.57 -11.40
C CYS A 184 -6.83 6.63 -11.52
N GLY A 185 -5.78 6.39 -12.30
CA GLY A 185 -4.63 7.29 -12.49
C GLY A 185 -3.69 7.42 -11.28
N ALA A 186 -4.03 6.87 -10.11
CA ALA A 186 -3.19 6.99 -8.92
C ALA A 186 -1.91 6.15 -9.03
N GLN A 187 -0.76 6.70 -8.59
CA GLN A 187 0.51 5.99 -8.48
C GLN A 187 0.55 5.09 -7.24
N ALA A 188 -0.38 4.12 -7.21
CA ALA A 188 -0.67 3.25 -6.08
C ALA A 188 -0.66 1.76 -6.45
N LEU A 189 -0.12 1.40 -7.61
CA LEU A 189 0.08 0.01 -8.01
C LEU A 189 1.23 -0.62 -7.23
N VAL A 190 0.98 -1.80 -6.68
CA VAL A 190 1.94 -2.52 -5.87
C VAL A 190 1.88 -4.01 -6.22
N LYS A 191 3.03 -4.58 -6.56
CA LYS A 191 3.24 -6.02 -6.72
C LYS A 191 3.40 -6.63 -5.33
N GLU A 192 2.49 -7.51 -4.96
CA GLU A 192 2.61 -8.27 -3.72
C GLU A 192 3.45 -9.51 -3.99
N VAL A 193 4.75 -9.39 -3.74
CA VAL A 193 5.70 -10.50 -3.80
C VAL A 193 5.39 -11.42 -2.62
N ARG A 194 4.95 -12.64 -2.92
CA ARG A 194 4.72 -13.64 -1.87
C ARG A 194 6.09 -14.05 -1.36
N ASP A 195 6.30 -14.03 -0.04
CA ASP A 195 7.52 -14.59 0.56
C ASP A 195 7.61 -16.07 0.15
N LEU A 196 8.54 -16.38 -0.75
CA LEU A 196 8.87 -17.74 -1.22
C LEU A 196 9.25 -18.69 -0.07
N ARG A 197 9.49 -18.16 1.14
CA ARG A 197 9.81 -18.93 2.34
C ARG A 197 8.58 -19.62 2.97
N GLY A 198 7.36 -19.22 2.60
CA GLY A 198 6.12 -19.86 3.02
C GLY A 198 5.72 -21.02 2.10
N ARG A 199 6.42 -22.15 2.20
CA ARG A 199 6.04 -23.41 1.52
C ARG A 199 4.60 -23.78 1.86
N GLY A 200 3.78 -23.88 0.82
CA GLY A 200 2.41 -24.34 0.92
C GLY A 200 1.56 -23.86 -0.25
N SER A 201 1.99 -24.14 -1.48
CA SER A 201 1.00 -24.23 -2.55
C SER A 201 0.09 -25.40 -2.19
N VAL A 202 -1.18 -25.11 -1.89
CA VAL A 202 -2.15 -26.13 -1.46
C VAL A 202 -2.41 -27.18 -2.55
N ASN A 203 -1.96 -26.95 -3.80
CA ASN A 203 -2.16 -27.90 -4.91
C ASN A 203 -0.97 -27.95 -5.91
N GLY A 204 0.24 -27.52 -5.53
CA GLY A 204 1.37 -27.39 -6.46
C GLY A 204 1.20 -26.30 -7.56
N VAL A 205 0.02 -25.69 -7.67
CA VAL A 205 -0.22 -24.54 -8.55
C VAL A 205 0.44 -23.31 -7.91
N GLU A 206 1.45 -22.77 -8.59
CA GLU A 206 2.05 -21.50 -8.26
C GLU A 206 0.95 -20.43 -8.30
N THR A 207 0.61 -19.84 -7.16
CA THR A 207 -0.30 -18.69 -7.16
C THR A 207 0.42 -17.54 -7.85
N PRO A 208 -0.08 -17.02 -8.98
CA PRO A 208 0.61 -16.01 -9.75
C PRO A 208 0.87 -14.77 -8.89
N GLU A 209 1.99 -14.08 -9.12
CA GLU A 209 2.28 -12.81 -8.48
C GLU A 209 1.20 -11.79 -8.91
N VAL A 210 0.57 -11.16 -7.91
CA VAL A 210 -0.58 -10.28 -8.14
C VAL A 210 -0.18 -8.84 -7.87
N ILE A 211 -0.50 -7.96 -8.81
CA ILE A 211 -0.36 -6.51 -8.70
C ILE A 211 -1.71 -5.93 -8.35
N ARG A 212 -1.82 -5.17 -7.26
CA ARG A 212 -3.08 -4.46 -6.91
C ARG A 212 -2.89 -2.96 -6.89
N CYS A 213 -3.96 -2.25 -7.22
CA CYS A 213 -4.06 -0.84 -6.85
C CYS A 213 -4.46 -0.73 -5.36
N LEU A 214 -3.76 0.14 -4.62
CA LEU A 214 -4.13 0.45 -3.23
C LEU A 214 -5.15 1.59 -3.12
N ALA A 215 -5.41 2.32 -4.21
CA ALA A 215 -6.33 3.44 -4.24
C ALA A 215 -7.72 3.09 -4.79
N CYS A 216 -7.85 2.01 -5.57
CA CYS A 216 -9.11 1.57 -6.15
C CYS A 216 -9.13 0.06 -6.38
N ASP A 217 -10.32 -0.49 -6.66
CA ASP A 217 -10.52 -1.89 -7.05
C ASP A 217 -10.72 -2.06 -8.58
N GLY A 218 -10.25 -1.10 -9.39
CA GLY A 218 -10.37 -1.11 -10.85
C GLY A 218 -9.31 -1.99 -11.53
N GLY A 219 -9.53 -3.30 -11.57
CA GLY A 219 -8.70 -4.25 -12.32
C GLY A 219 -9.55 -5.10 -13.27
N PRO A 220 -8.95 -5.74 -14.29
CA PRO A 220 -9.66 -6.58 -15.25
C PRO A 220 -10.39 -7.74 -14.58
N ASN A 221 -9.93 -8.18 -13.40
CA ASN A 221 -10.51 -9.26 -12.63
C ASN A 221 -11.66 -8.82 -11.68
N GLY A 222 -12.05 -7.54 -11.71
CA GLY A 222 -13.14 -7.00 -10.88
C GLY A 222 -12.83 -6.83 -9.39
N ASP A 223 -11.62 -7.17 -8.96
CA ASP A 223 -11.13 -7.09 -7.57
C ASP A 223 -9.91 -6.15 -7.42
N GLY A 224 -9.61 -5.34 -8.44
CA GLY A 224 -8.47 -4.43 -8.44
C GLY A 224 -7.12 -5.10 -8.69
N THR A 225 -7.13 -6.36 -9.11
CA THR A 225 -5.91 -7.12 -9.35
C THR A 225 -5.55 -7.24 -10.83
N TRP A 226 -4.24 -7.24 -11.08
CA TRP A 226 -3.60 -7.43 -12.36
C TRP A 226 -2.60 -8.58 -12.21
N THR A 227 -2.56 -9.48 -13.17
CA THR A 227 -1.46 -10.43 -13.31
C THR A 227 -0.21 -9.71 -13.79
N GLU A 228 0.97 -10.29 -13.56
CA GLU A 228 2.21 -9.74 -14.08
C GLU A 228 2.22 -9.65 -15.61
N ALA A 229 1.64 -10.63 -16.30
CA ALA A 229 1.53 -10.62 -17.77
C ALA A 229 0.67 -9.46 -18.27
N GLU A 230 -0.48 -9.21 -17.65
CA GLU A 230 -1.36 -8.08 -18.00
C GLU A 230 -0.68 -6.74 -17.70
N TYR A 231 0.01 -6.62 -16.57
CA TYR A 231 0.76 -5.41 -16.23
C TYR A 231 1.93 -5.18 -17.20
N GLN A 232 2.67 -6.22 -17.58
CA GLN A 232 3.73 -6.11 -18.58
C GLN A 232 3.17 -5.70 -19.94
N TRP A 233 2.03 -6.25 -20.35
CA TRP A 233 1.36 -5.86 -21.59
C TRP A 233 0.95 -4.39 -21.56
N LEU A 234 0.31 -3.93 -20.48
CA LEU A 234 -0.02 -2.52 -20.28
C LEU A 234 1.23 -1.63 -20.29
N SER A 235 2.31 -2.06 -19.63
CA SER A 235 3.53 -1.27 -19.57
C SER A 235 4.12 -1.05 -20.96
N LYS A 236 4.05 -2.07 -21.83
CA LYS A 236 4.50 -1.95 -23.21
C LYS A 236 3.63 -0.95 -23.96
N MET A 237 2.31 -1.05 -23.83
CA MET A 237 1.37 -0.15 -24.52
C MET A 237 1.55 1.32 -24.11
N VAL A 238 1.70 1.59 -22.81
CA VAL A 238 1.92 2.95 -22.29
C VAL A 238 3.29 3.50 -22.70
N LEU A 239 4.32 2.66 -22.72
CA LEU A 239 5.65 3.06 -23.17
C LEU A 239 5.67 3.37 -24.68
N THR A 240 5.02 2.55 -25.50
CA THR A 240 4.91 2.81 -26.95
C THR A 240 4.13 4.09 -27.24
N GLU A 241 3.03 4.34 -26.54
CA GLU A 241 2.26 5.59 -26.71
C GLU A 241 3.10 6.83 -26.34
N ARG A 242 3.94 6.71 -25.29
CA ARG A 242 4.82 7.81 -24.87
C ARG A 242 5.94 8.07 -25.89
N GLU A 243 6.52 7.01 -26.43
CA GLU A 243 7.52 7.12 -27.52
C GLU A 243 6.91 7.77 -28.75
N GLU A 244 5.70 7.37 -29.15
CA GLU A 244 4.95 8.00 -30.25
C GLU A 244 4.67 9.49 -29.98
N GLN A 245 4.24 9.83 -28.76
CA GLN A 245 4.03 11.23 -28.38
C GLN A 245 5.30 12.07 -28.43
N ASP A 246 6.44 11.52 -28.01
CA ASP A 246 7.71 12.25 -28.02
C ASP A 246 8.24 12.42 -29.46
N VAL A 247 8.05 11.42 -30.34
CA VAL A 247 8.32 11.55 -31.78
C VAL A 247 7.42 12.62 -32.41
N LEU A 248 6.13 12.64 -32.09
CA LEU A 248 5.20 13.66 -32.60
C LEU A 248 5.56 15.07 -32.14
N LYS A 249 5.97 15.24 -30.87
CA LYS A 249 6.47 16.53 -30.38
C LYS A 249 7.71 16.97 -31.12
N TRP A 250 8.64 16.05 -31.38
CA TRP A 250 9.85 16.35 -32.14
C TRP A 250 9.52 16.78 -33.57
N LEU A 251 8.67 16.02 -34.28
CA LEU A 251 8.24 16.38 -35.65
C LEU A 251 7.53 17.73 -35.70
N LEU A 252 6.72 18.05 -34.69
CA LEU A 252 6.04 19.33 -34.58
C LEU A 252 7.02 20.48 -34.34
N ALA A 253 8.04 20.25 -33.49
CA ALA A 253 9.10 21.22 -33.25
C ALA A 253 9.95 21.46 -34.50
N GLU A 254 10.28 20.40 -35.25
CA GLU A 254 11.02 20.50 -36.50
C GLU A 254 10.24 21.29 -37.55
N ALA A 255 8.96 20.96 -37.76
CA ALA A 255 8.09 21.69 -38.68
C ALA A 255 7.91 23.16 -38.27
N GLN A 256 7.90 23.45 -36.97
CA GLN A 256 7.86 24.83 -36.47
C GLN A 256 9.17 25.57 -36.76
N TRP A 257 10.32 24.92 -36.55
CA TRP A 257 11.63 25.48 -36.85
C TRP A 257 11.78 25.78 -38.35
N GLU A 258 11.37 24.87 -39.23
CA GLU A 258 11.40 25.10 -40.68
C GLU A 258 10.58 26.33 -41.09
N ARG A 259 9.40 26.52 -40.48
CA ARG A 259 8.58 27.72 -40.70
C ARG A 259 9.26 28.98 -40.20
N ASP A 260 9.89 28.94 -39.03
CA ASP A 260 10.59 30.08 -38.46
C ASP A 260 11.80 30.48 -39.31
N VAL A 261 12.56 29.49 -39.82
CA VAL A 261 13.68 29.73 -40.76
C VAL A 261 13.17 30.32 -42.07
N ALA A 262 12.09 29.78 -42.64
CA ALA A 262 11.51 30.32 -43.87
C ALA A 262 11.02 31.76 -43.69
N ALA A 263 10.38 32.06 -42.56
CA ALA A 263 9.94 33.41 -42.22
C ALA A 263 11.13 34.37 -42.04
N TRP A 264 12.21 33.91 -41.40
CA TRP A 264 13.44 34.70 -41.24
C TRP A 264 14.11 34.99 -42.59
N LEU A 265 14.27 33.99 -43.46
CA LEU A 265 14.83 34.17 -44.81
C LEU A 265 13.97 35.11 -45.67
N ALA A 266 12.64 35.03 -45.55
CA ALA A 266 11.74 35.96 -46.24
C ALA A 266 11.97 37.40 -45.77
N ALA A 267 12.05 37.62 -44.45
CA ALA A 267 12.34 38.93 -43.88
C ALA A 267 13.74 39.46 -44.26
N GLU A 268 14.77 38.58 -44.28
CA GLU A 268 16.12 38.95 -44.70
C GLU A 268 16.15 39.35 -46.18
N ARG A 269 15.40 38.64 -47.04
CA ARG A 269 15.27 38.99 -48.46
C ARG A 269 14.55 40.33 -48.65
N GLU A 270 13.45 40.57 -47.94
CA GLU A 270 12.74 41.85 -47.98
C GLU A 270 13.67 43.00 -47.56
N PHE A 271 14.41 42.84 -46.46
CA PHE A 271 15.40 43.80 -46.00
C PHE A 271 16.49 44.07 -47.04
N ALA A 272 17.03 43.02 -47.68
CA ALA A 272 18.06 43.18 -48.71
C ALA A 272 17.52 43.93 -49.95
N LEU A 273 16.27 43.65 -50.36
CA LEU A 273 15.63 44.34 -51.48
C LEU A 273 15.36 45.81 -51.17
N ASP A 274 14.91 46.13 -49.96
CA ASP A 274 14.73 47.52 -49.51
C ASP A 274 16.07 48.27 -49.46
N LEU A 275 17.14 47.61 -49.01
CA LEU A 275 18.49 48.19 -49.02
C LEU A 275 18.94 48.53 -50.46
N VAL A 276 18.72 47.61 -51.41
CA VAL A 276 19.04 47.85 -52.83
C VAL A 276 18.18 48.98 -53.41
N ALA A 277 16.88 49.00 -53.11
CA ALA A 277 15.99 50.08 -53.56
C ALA A 277 16.47 51.44 -53.05
N SER A 278 16.84 51.51 -51.76
CA SER A 278 17.41 52.70 -51.14
C SER A 278 18.71 53.15 -51.79
N MET A 279 19.61 52.21 -52.11
CA MET A 279 20.88 52.53 -52.80
C MET A 279 20.67 53.05 -54.23
N LEU A 280 19.55 52.69 -54.88
CA LEU A 280 19.21 53.08 -56.24
C LEU A 280 18.25 54.29 -56.31
N ASP A 281 17.91 54.89 -55.16
CA ASP A 281 16.93 55.98 -55.05
C ASP A 281 15.57 55.60 -55.67
N ILE A 282 15.10 54.38 -55.37
CA ILE A 282 13.80 53.85 -55.77
C ILE A 282 12.92 53.75 -54.52
N ASP A 283 11.66 54.17 -54.61
CA ASP A 283 10.70 54.22 -53.51
C ASP A 283 10.21 52.81 -53.08
N GLY A 284 11.11 52.06 -52.45
CA GLY A 284 10.81 50.77 -51.82
C GLY A 284 10.88 49.55 -52.74
N MET A 285 10.75 48.36 -52.14
CA MET A 285 10.87 47.07 -52.83
C MET A 285 9.89 46.89 -54.01
N ALA A 286 8.64 47.37 -53.90
CA ALA A 286 7.62 47.14 -54.93
C ALA A 286 7.99 47.80 -56.26
N ASP A 287 8.47 49.05 -56.22
CA ASP A 287 8.88 49.81 -57.40
C ASP A 287 10.17 49.24 -58.02
N LEU A 288 11.09 48.76 -57.17
CA LEU A 288 12.31 48.06 -57.62
C LEU A 288 11.93 46.79 -58.41
N MET A 289 11.05 45.96 -57.86
CA MET A 289 10.62 44.72 -58.52
C MET A 289 9.86 44.99 -59.83
N ALA A 290 9.02 46.02 -59.88
CA ALA A 290 8.32 46.43 -61.09
C ALA A 290 9.29 46.84 -62.21
N ARG A 291 10.37 47.58 -61.87
CA ARG A 291 11.43 47.93 -62.84
C ARG A 291 12.17 46.70 -63.37
N VAL A 292 12.54 45.77 -62.49
CA VAL A 292 13.24 44.53 -62.89
C VAL A 292 12.37 43.69 -63.83
N GLN A 293 11.08 43.56 -63.53
CA GLN A 293 10.13 42.84 -64.39
C GLN A 293 9.95 43.54 -65.74
N GLY A 294 9.89 44.87 -65.76
CA GLY A 294 9.79 45.66 -66.99
C GLY A 294 11.04 45.59 -67.89
N MET A 295 12.21 45.27 -67.34
CA MET A 295 13.44 45.05 -68.12
C MET A 295 13.53 43.64 -68.73
N ALA A 296 12.79 42.68 -68.19
CA ALA A 296 12.81 41.29 -68.63
C ALA A 296 11.79 40.99 -69.76
N ALA A 297 10.88 41.93 -70.03
CA ALA A 297 9.90 41.88 -71.11
C ALA A 297 10.41 42.60 -72.36
#